data_AF-A0AAD9IGT0-F1
#
_entry.id   AF-A0AAD9IGT0-F1
#
_cell.length_a   1.000
_cell.length_b   1.000
_cell.length_c   1.000
_cell.angle_alpha   90.00
_cell.angle_beta   90.00
_cell.angle_gamma   90.00
#
_symmetry.space_group_name_H-M   'P 1'
#
loop_
_entity.id
_entity.type
_entity.pdbx_description
1 polymer ?
#
loop_
_entity_poly.entity_id
_entity_poly.type
_entity_poly.pdbx_seq_one_letter_code
_entity_poly.pdbx_strand_id
1 'polypeptide(L)'
;MPGKRIFADALANGGANSFFKLIEQFRTQDEPAFCGLASVAMVLNSLAIDPRRPWKGPWRWFHEEMLDCCHPLERVRRHGVTLHQAACLARCNGAAVEVYPAGCVPLETFRDMVRDACASDTDRIIVAYCRKDFLQTGDGHHSPIGAYSAAEDLVLILDTARFKYPPHWVPLPLLYKSMGRTDPSTKARRGFMRLGSRPRLDSVLFTLDLRDQGCAAAAQRWIDREAPAFVAELGEQRSSEEEAPDNVSDAAAAARRIVSALARSAPLSALVHFMAVRSSGSSCHAGSVCIQRSAVQLLLDELRQSSLYSAVADAIPAAGAEGSALPCAAHPACSAGEAAAPPASPRGPKLNATCCSAHAPPVDGEPPAPGTCGGGQPDWDPLAPAAEGPLLQERLVVALLMLPKETWRALPDSAVRQAVLDLVDISTRKILGIEVAYLESQFHELPPGSIMPESESEEALGVINEESCAAEAPEPDHVLAVEAQH
;
A
#
# COMPACT_ATOMS: atom_id res chain seq x y z
N MET A 1 -24.32 21.16 29.89
CA MET A 1 -23.45 20.20 29.17
C MET A 1 -24.26 19.44 28.11
N PRO A 2 -24.65 20.09 26.99
CA PRO A 2 -25.49 19.46 25.97
C PRO A 2 -24.87 18.19 25.38
N GLY A 3 -23.57 18.19 25.09
CA GLY A 3 -22.89 17.07 24.41
C GLY A 3 -22.91 15.74 25.19
N LYS A 4 -22.81 15.77 26.53
CA LYS A 4 -22.90 14.56 27.36
C LYS A 4 -24.32 13.97 27.37
N ARG A 5 -25.34 14.85 27.38
CA ARG A 5 -26.74 14.43 27.28
C ARG A 5 -27.03 13.81 25.92
N ILE A 6 -26.61 14.47 24.83
CA ILE A 6 -26.75 13.94 23.46
C ILE A 6 -26.07 12.56 23.34
N PHE A 7 -24.89 12.39 23.93
CA PHE A 7 -24.20 11.10 23.94
C PHE A 7 -24.96 10.03 24.73
N ALA A 8 -25.46 10.36 25.92
CA ALA A 8 -26.25 9.42 26.72
C ALA A 8 -27.52 8.97 25.97
N ASP A 9 -28.21 9.92 25.31
CA ASP A 9 -29.40 9.63 24.52
C ASP A 9 -29.05 8.80 23.27
N ALA A 10 -27.96 9.12 22.56
CA ALA A 10 -27.47 8.34 21.43
C ALA A 10 -27.11 6.90 21.83
N LEU A 11 -26.42 6.73 22.96
CA LEU A 11 -26.05 5.43 23.49
C LEU A 11 -27.27 4.60 23.88
N ALA A 12 -28.24 5.19 24.58
CA ALA A 12 -29.49 4.52 24.94
C ALA A 12 -30.28 4.04 23.72
N ASN A 13 -30.13 4.72 22.57
CA ASN A 13 -30.78 4.39 21.30
C ASN A 13 -29.88 3.55 20.36
N GLY A 14 -28.74 3.03 20.82
CA GLY A 14 -27.83 2.19 20.03
C GLY A 14 -26.99 2.93 18.99
N GLY A 15 -27.03 4.26 18.95
CA GLY A 15 -26.27 5.11 18.04
C GLY A 15 -24.83 5.39 18.49
N ALA A 16 -24.31 4.71 19.51
CA ALA A 16 -22.97 4.94 20.04
C ALA A 16 -22.21 3.65 20.38
N ASN A 17 -22.57 2.50 19.78
CA ASN A 17 -21.91 1.23 20.06
C ASN A 17 -20.45 1.23 19.59
N SER A 18 -20.19 1.77 18.39
CA SER A 18 -18.83 1.89 17.84
C SER A 18 -17.89 2.75 18.69
N PHE A 19 -18.46 3.65 19.52
CA PHE A 19 -17.70 4.60 20.34
C PHE A 19 -16.72 3.89 21.28
N PHE A 20 -17.12 2.81 21.93
CA PHE A 20 -16.29 2.16 22.95
C PHE A 20 -15.00 1.61 22.38
N LYS A 21 -15.08 0.89 21.25
CA LYS A 21 -13.86 0.38 20.58
C LYS A 21 -13.03 1.51 19.97
N LEU A 22 -13.64 2.61 19.52
CA LEU A 22 -12.90 3.74 18.97
C LEU A 22 -12.21 4.59 20.04
N ILE A 23 -12.86 4.82 21.18
CA ILE A 23 -12.33 5.70 22.23
C ILE A 23 -11.12 5.10 22.92
N GLU A 24 -11.05 3.76 23.03
CA GLU A 24 -9.86 3.02 23.46
C GLU A 24 -8.63 3.32 22.60
N GLN A 25 -8.85 3.68 21.33
CA GLN A 25 -7.81 3.97 20.35
C GLN A 25 -7.53 5.46 20.20
N PHE A 26 -8.32 6.30 20.87
CA PHE A 26 -8.33 7.72 20.58
C PHE A 26 -7.00 8.37 20.93
N ARG A 27 -6.32 8.83 19.88
CA ARG A 27 -4.98 9.37 19.94
C ARG A 27 -4.92 10.78 19.37
N THR A 28 -3.92 11.53 19.81
CA THR A 28 -3.55 12.78 19.17
C THR A 28 -2.73 12.44 17.96
N GLN A 29 -2.98 13.06 16.81
CA GLN A 29 -2.11 12.94 15.64
C GLN A 29 -0.69 13.39 16.00
N ASP A 30 0.32 12.59 15.66
CA ASP A 30 1.70 12.86 16.08
C ASP A 30 2.29 14.06 15.34
N GLU A 31 1.85 14.27 14.10
CA GLU A 31 2.26 15.39 13.25
C GLU A 31 1.04 16.22 12.80
N PRO A 32 1.18 17.53 12.55
CA PRO A 32 0.09 18.38 12.05
C PRO A 32 -0.58 17.86 10.76
N ALA A 33 0.15 17.13 9.92
CA ALA A 33 -0.34 16.54 8.68
C ALA A 33 -0.89 15.11 8.83
N PHE A 34 -0.71 14.46 9.99
CA PHE A 34 -1.02 13.03 10.18
C PHE A 34 -2.47 12.72 10.54
N CYS A 35 -3.40 13.67 10.47
CA CYS A 35 -4.81 13.40 10.80
C CYS A 35 -5.41 12.18 10.09
N GLY A 36 -5.04 11.94 8.82
CA GLY A 36 -5.45 10.73 8.08
C GLY A 36 -4.85 9.45 8.63
N LEU A 37 -3.55 9.45 8.96
CA LEU A 37 -2.85 8.30 9.54
C LEU A 37 -3.37 7.98 10.94
N ALA A 38 -3.57 9.01 11.77
CA ALA A 38 -4.14 8.88 13.11
C ALA A 38 -5.53 8.23 13.04
N SER A 39 -6.38 8.73 12.13
CA SER A 39 -7.73 8.19 11.90
C SER A 39 -7.69 6.72 11.45
N VAL A 40 -6.82 6.38 10.49
CA VAL A 40 -6.67 5.01 9.99
C VAL A 40 -6.17 4.09 11.10
N ALA A 41 -5.12 4.46 11.83
CA ALA A 41 -4.59 3.66 12.94
C ALA A 41 -5.66 3.41 14.02
N MET A 42 -6.43 4.45 14.39
CA MET A 42 -7.55 4.32 15.31
C MET A 42 -8.57 3.28 14.84
N VAL A 43 -8.99 3.37 13.58
CA VAL A 43 -10.01 2.48 13.04
C VAL A 43 -9.48 1.05 12.92
N LEU A 44 -8.27 0.84 12.41
CA LEU A 44 -7.66 -0.49 12.29
C LEU A 44 -7.58 -1.19 13.65
N ASN A 45 -7.13 -0.49 14.69
CA ASN A 45 -7.09 -1.05 16.05
C ASN A 45 -8.51 -1.30 16.60
N SER A 46 -9.48 -0.40 16.35
CA SER A 46 -10.87 -0.56 16.81
C SER A 46 -11.62 -1.72 16.14
N LEU A 47 -11.11 -2.16 14.98
CA LEU A 47 -11.58 -3.32 14.23
C LEU A 47 -10.78 -4.59 14.59
N ALA A 48 -9.86 -4.51 15.54
CA ALA A 48 -8.95 -5.59 15.95
C ALA A 48 -8.18 -6.22 14.76
N ILE A 49 -7.80 -5.38 13.78
CA ILE A 49 -6.97 -5.83 12.66
C ILE A 49 -5.54 -5.97 13.17
N ASP A 50 -4.93 -7.12 12.90
CA ASP A 50 -3.56 -7.42 13.31
C ASP A 50 -2.56 -6.78 12.33
N PRO A 51 -1.66 -5.87 12.77
CA PRO A 51 -0.63 -5.29 11.91
C PRO A 51 0.42 -6.31 11.45
N ARG A 52 0.49 -7.49 12.07
CA ARG A 52 1.45 -8.58 11.78
C ARG A 52 2.92 -8.20 11.89
N ARG A 53 3.21 -7.03 12.45
CA ARG A 53 4.55 -6.58 12.82
C ARG A 53 4.49 -5.94 14.21
N PRO A 54 5.57 -6.05 15.00
CA PRO A 54 5.63 -5.42 16.31
C PRO A 54 5.59 -3.90 16.19
N TRP A 55 4.93 -3.26 17.16
CA TRP A 55 5.01 -1.81 17.37
C TRP A 55 6.03 -1.49 18.46
N LYS A 56 5.88 -2.10 19.64
CA LYS A 56 6.75 -1.92 20.80
C LYS A 56 6.97 -3.25 21.51
N GLY A 57 8.21 -3.75 21.50
CA GLY A 57 8.51 -5.07 22.06
C GLY A 57 7.65 -6.17 21.41
N PRO A 58 6.98 -7.05 22.19
CA PRO A 58 6.14 -8.11 21.64
C PRO A 58 4.74 -7.61 21.19
N TRP A 59 4.38 -6.35 21.47
CA TRP A 59 3.03 -5.84 21.23
C TRP A 59 2.83 -5.45 19.77
N ARG A 60 1.72 -5.91 19.19
CA ARG A 60 1.30 -5.61 17.82
C ARG A 60 0.11 -4.67 17.87
N TRP A 61 0.31 -3.45 17.41
CA TRP A 61 -0.69 -2.38 17.45
C TRP A 61 -0.41 -1.39 16.33
N PHE A 62 -1.43 -0.86 15.66
CA PHE A 62 -1.19 0.14 14.63
C PHE A 62 -0.75 1.47 15.25
N HIS A 63 0.31 2.02 14.67
CA HIS A 63 0.83 3.35 14.92
C HIS A 63 0.91 4.12 13.60
N GLU A 64 0.82 5.46 13.65
CA GLU A 64 0.90 6.32 12.46
C GLU A 64 2.17 6.06 11.64
N GLU A 65 3.31 5.90 12.31
CA GLU A 65 4.61 5.58 11.70
C GLU A 65 4.70 4.20 11.02
N MET A 66 3.68 3.34 11.20
CA MET A 66 3.60 2.07 10.49
C MET A 66 2.85 2.25 9.16
N LEU A 67 2.17 3.36 8.91
CA LEU A 67 1.32 3.51 7.73
C LEU A 67 2.09 4.10 6.54
N ASP A 68 3.05 3.33 6.01
CA ASP A 68 4.03 3.75 5.00
C ASP A 68 3.94 2.98 3.65
N CYS A 69 2.98 2.08 3.50
CA CYS A 69 2.87 1.17 2.35
C CYS A 69 2.58 1.85 1.00
N CYS A 70 1.79 2.94 0.98
CA CYS A 70 1.37 3.60 -0.27
C CYS A 70 2.16 4.89 -0.54
N HIS A 71 2.66 5.54 0.51
CA HIS A 71 3.41 6.79 0.40
C HIS A 71 4.47 6.88 1.50
N PRO A 72 5.69 7.37 1.18
CA PRO A 72 6.71 7.60 2.19
C PRO A 72 6.22 8.59 3.26
N LEU A 73 6.44 8.27 4.53
CA LEU A 73 6.02 9.11 5.67
C LEU A 73 6.54 10.54 5.57
N GLU A 74 7.73 10.73 5.00
CA GLU A 74 8.34 12.04 4.80
C GLU A 74 7.48 12.94 3.88
N ARG A 75 6.87 12.37 2.83
CA ARG A 75 5.92 13.10 1.98
C ARG A 75 4.63 13.39 2.73
N VAL A 76 4.14 12.43 3.51
CA VAL A 76 2.92 12.57 4.32
C VAL A 76 3.08 13.66 5.39
N ARG A 77 4.26 13.82 6.00
CA ARG A 77 4.54 14.87 6.99
C ARG A 77 4.37 16.28 6.41
N ARG A 78 4.68 16.46 5.12
CA ARG A 78 4.59 17.76 4.44
C ARG A 78 3.20 18.05 3.88
N HIS A 79 2.54 17.03 3.32
CA HIS A 79 1.34 17.24 2.50
C HIS A 79 0.08 16.57 3.07
N GLY A 80 0.21 15.75 4.10
CA GLY A 80 -0.86 14.88 4.58
C GLY A 80 -1.20 13.79 3.59
N VAL A 81 -2.42 13.28 3.68
CA VAL A 81 -3.00 12.30 2.76
C VAL A 81 -4.34 12.78 2.25
N THR A 82 -4.66 12.44 1.01
CA THR A 82 -5.99 12.62 0.42
C THR A 82 -6.91 11.45 0.83
N LEU A 83 -8.22 11.55 0.53
CA LEU A 83 -9.19 10.48 0.84
C LEU A 83 -8.78 9.11 0.24
N HIS A 84 -8.35 9.10 -1.03
CA HIS A 84 -7.93 7.87 -1.71
C HIS A 84 -6.62 7.32 -1.14
N GLN A 85 -5.69 8.19 -0.75
CA GLN A 85 -4.45 7.77 -0.12
C GLN A 85 -4.68 7.17 1.27
N ALA A 86 -5.56 7.80 2.08
CA ALA A 86 -5.97 7.24 3.36
C ALA A 86 -6.66 5.87 3.20
N ALA A 87 -7.49 5.72 2.18
CA ALA A 87 -8.11 4.44 1.84
C ALA A 87 -7.06 3.38 1.45
N CYS A 88 -6.06 3.75 0.62
CA CYS A 88 -4.94 2.86 0.27
C CYS A 88 -4.20 2.36 1.52
N LEU A 89 -3.86 3.27 2.45
CA LEU A 89 -3.22 2.93 3.71
C LEU A 89 -4.06 1.96 4.55
N ALA A 90 -5.37 2.19 4.64
CA ALA A 90 -6.25 1.28 5.38
C ALA A 90 -6.35 -0.11 4.73
N ARG A 91 -6.45 -0.17 3.40
CA ARG A 91 -6.56 -1.44 2.66
C ARG A 91 -5.28 -2.25 2.70
N CYS A 92 -4.12 -1.63 2.47
CA CYS A 92 -2.84 -2.32 2.52
C CYS A 92 -2.56 -2.92 3.91
N ASN A 93 -3.15 -2.34 4.96
CA ASN A 93 -3.05 -2.81 6.34
C ASN A 93 -4.23 -3.72 6.75
N GLY A 94 -5.03 -4.20 5.80
CA GLY A 94 -5.97 -5.31 6.00
C GLY A 94 -7.46 -4.95 6.09
N ALA A 95 -7.85 -3.67 6.07
CA ALA A 95 -9.25 -3.29 6.12
C ALA A 95 -10.01 -3.58 4.80
N ALA A 96 -11.31 -3.89 4.91
CA ALA A 96 -12.27 -3.57 3.83
C ALA A 96 -12.40 -2.07 3.77
N VAL A 97 -12.35 -1.47 2.58
CA VAL A 97 -12.59 -0.03 2.46
C VAL A 97 -13.39 0.28 1.21
N GLU A 98 -14.56 0.86 1.43
CA GLU A 98 -15.40 1.48 0.40
C GLU A 98 -15.23 2.99 0.48
N VAL A 99 -14.96 3.64 -0.64
CA VAL A 99 -14.69 5.08 -0.71
C VAL A 99 -15.85 5.77 -1.41
N TYR A 100 -16.35 6.84 -0.79
CA TYR A 100 -17.52 7.59 -1.23
C TYR A 100 -17.16 9.07 -1.40
N PRO A 101 -16.77 9.51 -2.61
CA PRO A 101 -16.62 10.92 -2.91
C PRO A 101 -17.92 11.70 -2.68
N ALA A 102 -17.84 12.93 -2.21
CA ALA A 102 -19.02 13.70 -1.84
C ALA A 102 -19.97 13.92 -3.02
N GLY A 103 -21.23 13.53 -2.83
CA GLY A 103 -22.28 13.57 -3.85
C GLY A 103 -22.48 12.27 -4.62
N CYS A 104 -21.68 11.21 -4.40
CA CYS A 104 -21.92 9.91 -5.04
C CYS A 104 -23.15 9.17 -4.48
N VAL A 105 -23.54 9.46 -3.24
CA VAL A 105 -24.76 8.97 -2.59
C VAL A 105 -25.52 10.16 -2.01
N PRO A 106 -26.86 10.15 -1.94
CA PRO A 106 -27.62 11.25 -1.35
C PRO A 106 -27.44 11.31 0.19
N LEU A 107 -27.77 12.47 0.78
CA LEU A 107 -27.67 12.70 2.23
C LEU A 107 -28.39 11.63 3.06
N GLU A 108 -29.59 11.21 2.63
CA GLU A 108 -30.35 10.17 3.34
C GLU A 108 -29.60 8.83 3.37
N THR A 109 -29.02 8.40 2.25
CA THR A 109 -28.19 7.20 2.20
C THR A 109 -26.95 7.33 3.08
N PHE A 110 -26.31 8.51 3.12
CA PHE A 110 -25.20 8.77 4.03
C PHE A 110 -25.64 8.69 5.51
N ARG A 111 -26.82 9.21 5.85
CA ARG A 111 -27.40 9.13 7.19
C ARG A 111 -27.61 7.68 7.62
N ASP A 112 -28.14 6.84 6.74
CA ASP A 112 -28.35 5.43 7.03
C ASP A 112 -27.02 4.71 7.20
N MET A 113 -26.03 4.96 6.34
CA MET A 113 -24.67 4.41 6.50
C MET A 113 -24.01 4.80 7.83
N VAL A 114 -24.18 6.06 8.27
CA VAL A 114 -23.67 6.54 9.56
C VAL A 114 -24.38 5.86 10.71
N ARG A 115 -25.70 5.74 10.65
CA ARG A 115 -26.51 5.06 11.66
C ARG A 115 -26.06 3.60 11.82
N ASP A 116 -25.92 2.89 10.70
CA ASP A 116 -25.47 1.49 10.67
C ASP A 116 -24.06 1.35 11.24
N ALA A 117 -23.12 2.19 10.81
CA ALA A 117 -21.75 2.13 11.29
C ALA A 117 -21.63 2.44 12.80
N CYS A 118 -22.41 3.38 13.31
CA CYS A 118 -22.41 3.72 14.74
C CYS A 118 -23.07 2.65 15.62
N ALA A 119 -24.01 1.89 15.07
CA ALA A 119 -24.64 0.74 15.73
C ALA A 119 -23.80 -0.54 15.62
N SER A 120 -22.93 -0.64 14.61
CA SER A 120 -22.15 -1.82 14.27
C SER A 120 -20.88 -2.01 15.11
N ASP A 121 -20.56 -3.28 15.37
CA ASP A 121 -19.30 -3.69 15.98
C ASP A 121 -18.15 -3.86 14.98
N THR A 122 -18.48 -4.02 13.69
CA THR A 122 -17.55 -4.45 12.63
C THR A 122 -17.27 -3.38 11.60
N ASP A 123 -17.98 -2.24 11.64
CA ASP A 123 -17.87 -1.16 10.66
C ASP A 123 -17.53 0.17 11.31
N ARG A 124 -16.73 0.98 10.63
CA ARG A 124 -16.35 2.34 11.03
C ARG A 124 -16.43 3.27 9.84
N ILE A 125 -16.61 4.56 10.10
CA ILE A 125 -16.54 5.59 9.07
C ILE A 125 -15.44 6.58 9.44
N ILE A 126 -14.57 6.88 8.47
CA ILE A 126 -13.66 8.02 8.51
C ILE A 126 -14.17 9.03 7.49
N VAL A 127 -14.34 10.27 7.93
CA VAL A 127 -14.75 11.39 7.07
C VAL A 127 -13.54 12.25 6.71
N ALA A 128 -13.50 12.70 5.45
CA ALA A 128 -12.58 13.71 4.96
C ALA A 128 -13.39 14.98 4.64
N TYR A 129 -13.20 16.04 5.43
CA TYR A 129 -14.05 17.23 5.37
C TYR A 129 -13.25 18.53 5.45
N CYS A 130 -13.89 19.65 5.14
CA CYS A 130 -13.31 20.98 5.28
C CYS A 130 -13.74 21.66 6.58
N ARG A 131 -12.75 22.03 7.42
CA ARG A 131 -12.96 22.72 8.69
C ARG A 131 -13.61 24.09 8.58
N LYS A 132 -13.48 24.76 7.44
CA LYS A 132 -14.04 26.11 7.21
C LYS A 132 -15.56 26.14 7.38
N ASP A 133 -16.26 25.08 7.00
CA ASP A 133 -17.71 24.99 7.18
C ASP A 133 -18.13 24.86 8.66
N PHE A 134 -17.21 24.43 9.52
CA PHE A 134 -17.41 24.33 10.97
C PHE A 134 -16.89 25.56 11.71
N LEU A 135 -16.45 26.61 10.99
CA LEU A 135 -15.77 27.77 11.55
C LEU A 135 -14.52 27.40 12.37
N GLN A 136 -13.90 26.27 12.02
CA GLN A 136 -12.66 25.81 12.60
C GLN A 136 -11.48 26.28 11.74
N THR A 137 -10.32 26.51 12.35
CA THR A 137 -9.13 26.95 11.63
C THR A 137 -8.48 25.76 10.91
N GLY A 138 -7.93 26.02 9.72
CA GLY A 138 -7.39 25.01 8.81
C GLY A 138 -8.32 24.73 7.62
N ASP A 139 -7.95 23.77 6.77
CA ASP A 139 -8.72 23.39 5.58
C ASP A 139 -9.18 21.94 5.67
N GLY A 140 -8.53 21.00 4.97
CA GLY A 140 -8.88 19.57 5.00
C GLY A 140 -8.54 18.89 6.33
N HIS A 141 -9.41 17.99 6.79
CA HIS A 141 -9.18 17.16 7.97
C HIS A 141 -9.81 15.77 7.81
N HIS A 142 -9.21 14.78 8.49
CA HIS A 142 -9.72 13.42 8.57
C HIS A 142 -10.02 13.08 10.04
N SER A 143 -11.15 12.44 10.32
CA SER A 143 -11.45 11.92 11.65
C SER A 143 -12.49 10.79 11.60
N PRO A 144 -12.46 9.84 12.53
CA PRO A 144 -13.52 8.85 12.68
C PRO A 144 -14.82 9.46 13.23
N ILE A 145 -15.96 8.91 12.82
CA ILE A 145 -17.25 9.15 13.47
C ILE A 145 -17.37 8.22 14.68
N GLY A 146 -17.59 8.78 15.86
CA GLY A 146 -17.69 8.03 17.11
C GLY A 146 -19.12 7.62 17.49
N ALA A 147 -20.11 8.45 17.16
CA ALA A 147 -21.52 8.22 17.51
C ALA A 147 -22.46 9.05 16.62
N TYR A 148 -23.73 8.65 16.59
CA TYR A 148 -24.82 9.32 15.90
C TYR A 148 -26.03 9.49 16.83
N SER A 149 -26.57 10.70 16.88
CA SER A 149 -27.82 11.02 17.57
C SER A 149 -28.93 11.25 16.54
N ALA A 150 -29.84 10.29 16.43
CA ALA A 150 -30.99 10.40 15.52
C ALA A 150 -31.98 11.49 15.95
N ALA A 151 -32.12 11.74 17.26
CA ALA A 151 -33.07 12.73 17.79
C ALA A 151 -32.71 14.17 17.40
N GLU A 152 -31.42 14.47 17.28
CA GLU A 152 -30.90 15.81 16.98
C GLU A 152 -30.25 15.88 15.57
N ASP A 153 -30.21 14.76 14.86
CA ASP A 153 -29.46 14.55 13.60
C ASP A 153 -28.00 15.04 13.67
N LEU A 154 -27.32 14.67 14.77
CA LEU A 154 -25.93 15.04 15.05
C LEU A 154 -25.00 13.84 14.97
N VAL A 155 -23.77 14.07 14.53
CA VAL A 155 -22.66 13.09 14.58
C VAL A 155 -21.53 13.59 15.47
N LEU A 156 -20.95 12.67 16.24
CA LEU A 156 -19.80 12.94 17.08
C LEU A 156 -18.52 12.68 16.29
N ILE A 157 -17.75 13.72 16.04
CA ILE A 157 -16.43 13.62 15.40
C ILE A 157 -15.38 13.39 16.48
N LEU A 158 -14.60 12.31 16.34
CA LEU A 158 -13.44 12.04 17.20
C LEU A 158 -12.20 12.72 16.61
N ASP A 159 -12.14 14.04 16.77
CA ASP A 159 -11.11 14.90 16.17
C ASP A 159 -9.69 14.49 16.62
N THR A 160 -8.86 14.03 15.68
CA THR A 160 -7.49 13.58 15.98
C THR A 160 -6.54 14.72 16.31
N ALA A 161 -6.87 15.97 15.94
CA ALA A 161 -6.13 17.17 16.32
C ALA A 161 -6.53 17.60 17.74
N ARG A 162 -6.38 16.72 18.72
CA ARG A 162 -6.84 16.90 20.11
C ARG A 162 -6.21 18.09 20.83
N PHE A 163 -5.03 18.53 20.38
CA PHE A 163 -4.38 19.76 20.84
C PHE A 163 -5.13 21.03 20.41
N LYS A 164 -6.09 20.91 19.49
CA LYS A 164 -6.80 22.01 18.85
C LYS A 164 -8.30 21.99 19.12
N TYR A 165 -8.93 20.83 18.96
CA TYR A 165 -10.38 20.68 19.15
C TYR A 165 -10.69 19.40 19.93
N PRO A 166 -11.63 19.44 20.89
CA PRO A 166 -12.15 18.23 21.52
C PRO A 166 -13.05 17.45 20.55
N PRO A 167 -13.45 16.21 20.89
CA PRO A 167 -14.60 15.58 20.25
C PRO A 167 -15.81 16.51 20.28
N HIS A 168 -16.45 16.68 19.14
CA HIS A 168 -17.52 17.66 18.98
C HIS A 168 -18.65 17.10 18.13
N TRP A 169 -19.87 17.51 18.48
CA TRP A 169 -21.08 17.16 17.74
C TRP A 169 -21.30 18.16 16.62
N VAL A 170 -21.61 17.66 15.42
CA VAL A 170 -21.95 18.49 14.25
C VAL A 170 -23.25 18.00 13.62
N PRO A 171 -24.09 18.89 13.06
CA PRO A 171 -25.23 18.47 12.25
C PRO A 171 -24.77 17.60 11.08
N LEU A 172 -25.38 16.43 10.92
CA LEU A 172 -25.07 15.52 9.82
C LEU A 172 -25.17 16.21 8.44
N PRO A 173 -26.20 17.05 8.15
CA PRO A 173 -26.26 17.76 6.87
C PRO A 173 -25.11 18.75 6.67
N LEU A 174 -24.61 19.36 7.75
CA LEU A 174 -23.46 20.26 7.70
C LEU A 174 -22.17 19.49 7.42
N LEU A 175 -21.96 18.35 8.08
CA LEU A 175 -20.85 17.46 7.76
C LEU A 175 -20.89 17.02 6.30
N TYR A 176 -22.06 16.56 5.81
CA TYR A 176 -22.24 16.16 4.42
C TYR A 176 -21.89 17.28 3.43
N LYS A 177 -22.35 18.51 3.70
CA LYS A 177 -21.96 19.69 2.91
C LYS A 177 -20.45 19.94 2.94
N SER A 178 -19.81 19.81 4.11
CA SER A 178 -18.39 20.11 4.27
C SER A 178 -17.45 19.14 3.54
N MET A 179 -17.90 17.89 3.31
CA MET A 179 -17.20 16.91 2.46
C MET A 179 -17.26 17.31 0.97
N GLY A 180 -18.27 18.10 0.57
CA GLY A 180 -18.48 18.56 -0.80
C GLY A 180 -17.45 19.58 -1.30
N ARG A 181 -16.64 20.17 -0.42
CA ARG A 181 -15.60 21.13 -0.82
C ARG A 181 -14.45 20.43 -1.55
N THR A 182 -14.01 21.02 -2.64
CA THR A 182 -12.84 20.57 -3.41
C THR A 182 -11.57 20.58 -2.55
N ASP A 183 -10.80 19.51 -2.64
CA ASP A 183 -9.44 19.42 -2.13
C ASP A 183 -8.48 20.10 -3.13
N PRO A 184 -7.76 21.16 -2.72
CA PRO A 184 -6.84 21.88 -3.61
C PRO A 184 -5.74 21.02 -4.22
N SER A 185 -5.34 19.92 -3.56
CA SER A 185 -4.24 19.04 -3.98
C SER A 185 -4.64 18.09 -5.11
N THR A 186 -5.89 17.61 -5.12
CA THR A 186 -6.40 16.66 -6.11
C THR A 186 -7.34 17.30 -7.14
N LYS A 187 -7.82 18.51 -6.86
CA LYS A 187 -8.95 19.15 -7.57
C LYS A 187 -10.24 18.32 -7.56
N ALA A 188 -10.31 17.27 -6.75
CA ALA A 188 -11.48 16.44 -6.54
C ALA A 188 -12.21 16.82 -5.25
N ARG A 189 -13.46 16.40 -5.12
CA ARG A 189 -14.20 16.55 -3.85
C ARG A 189 -13.62 15.61 -2.79
N ARG A 190 -13.79 15.97 -1.52
CA ARG A 190 -13.52 15.06 -0.40
C ARG A 190 -14.68 14.05 -0.28
N GLY A 191 -14.98 13.53 0.89
CA GLY A 191 -15.96 12.46 1.05
C GLY A 191 -15.75 11.69 2.34
N PHE A 192 -16.14 10.43 2.33
CA PHE A 192 -15.92 9.52 3.45
C PHE A 192 -15.49 8.16 2.94
N MET A 193 -14.99 7.34 3.85
CA MET A 193 -14.75 5.93 3.60
C MET A 193 -15.35 5.10 4.73
N ARG A 194 -16.02 4.01 4.34
CA ARG A 194 -16.54 2.99 5.25
C ARG A 194 -15.52 1.88 5.33
N LEU A 195 -15.12 1.53 6.54
CA LEU A 195 -14.13 0.51 6.82
C LEU A 195 -14.76 -0.64 7.58
N GLY A 196 -14.41 -1.86 7.23
CA GLY A 196 -14.80 -3.05 7.98
C GLY A 196 -13.62 -3.97 8.22
N SER A 197 -13.72 -4.83 9.23
CA SER A 197 -12.79 -5.96 9.32
C SER A 197 -13.10 -6.92 8.18
N ARG A 198 -12.24 -6.99 7.16
CA ARG A 198 -12.23 -8.19 6.32
C ARG A 198 -11.56 -9.29 7.14
N PRO A 199 -12.12 -10.48 7.27
CA PRO A 199 -11.28 -11.67 7.20
C PRO A 199 -10.72 -11.65 5.77
N ARG A 200 -9.63 -10.91 5.52
CA ARG A 200 -8.98 -11.03 4.21
C ARG A 200 -8.49 -12.46 4.14
N LEU A 201 -8.67 -13.04 2.96
CA LEU A 201 -7.77 -14.05 2.45
C LEU A 201 -6.34 -13.55 2.74
N ASP A 202 -5.70 -14.19 3.70
CA ASP A 202 -4.34 -13.84 4.10
C ASP A 202 -3.43 -14.17 2.95
N SER A 203 -2.79 -13.14 2.35
CA SER A 203 -1.66 -13.44 1.49
C SER A 203 -0.64 -14.21 2.31
N VAL A 204 -0.10 -15.25 1.71
CA VAL A 204 0.79 -16.22 2.32
C VAL A 204 2.23 -15.78 2.11
N LEU A 205 2.59 -15.18 0.97
CA LEU A 205 4.00 -14.90 0.65
C LEU A 205 4.27 -13.55 -0.05
N PHE A 206 3.44 -13.10 -0.97
CA PHE A 206 3.68 -11.95 -1.84
C PHE A 206 2.75 -10.77 -1.50
N THR A 207 3.21 -9.56 -1.76
CA THR A 207 2.42 -8.32 -1.78
C THR A 207 2.94 -7.39 -2.85
N LEU A 208 2.09 -6.52 -3.40
CA LEU A 208 2.54 -5.47 -4.30
C LEU A 208 3.27 -4.36 -3.51
N ASP A 209 4.38 -3.86 -4.06
CA ASP A 209 5.21 -2.79 -3.53
C ASP A 209 5.35 -1.67 -4.57
N LEU A 210 4.98 -0.46 -4.16
CA LEU A 210 4.91 0.73 -5.03
C LEU A 210 5.97 1.76 -4.70
N ARG A 211 6.91 1.44 -3.81
CA ARG A 211 7.95 2.38 -3.35
C ARG A 211 8.90 2.77 -4.50
N ASP A 212 9.23 1.82 -5.35
CA ASP A 212 9.93 2.06 -6.62
C ASP A 212 8.90 2.33 -7.72
N GLN A 213 8.68 3.61 -8.02
CA GLN A 213 7.70 4.02 -9.03
C GLN A 213 8.07 3.55 -10.44
N GLY A 214 9.37 3.50 -10.77
CA GLY A 214 9.81 3.05 -12.09
C GLY A 214 9.51 1.56 -12.30
N CYS A 215 9.88 0.73 -11.33
CA CYS A 215 9.59 -0.70 -11.35
C CYS A 215 8.08 -0.98 -11.28
N ALA A 216 7.34 -0.28 -10.43
CA ALA A 216 5.89 -0.43 -10.35
C ALA A 216 5.20 -0.07 -11.67
N ALA A 217 5.62 1.04 -12.32
CA ALA A 217 5.08 1.44 -13.61
C ALA A 217 5.35 0.39 -14.70
N ALA A 218 6.59 -0.11 -14.76
CA ALA A 218 6.98 -1.10 -15.76
C ALA A 218 6.23 -2.43 -15.58
N ALA A 219 6.13 -2.92 -14.34
CA ALA A 219 5.37 -4.14 -14.04
C ALA A 219 3.87 -3.98 -14.35
N GLN A 220 3.27 -2.85 -13.96
CA GLN A 220 1.86 -2.58 -14.25
C GLN A 220 1.59 -2.47 -15.75
N ARG A 221 2.41 -1.72 -16.50
CA ARG A 221 2.28 -1.62 -17.97
C ARG A 221 2.38 -2.99 -18.63
N TRP A 222 3.30 -3.83 -18.17
CA TRP A 222 3.46 -5.16 -18.73
C TRP A 222 2.23 -6.03 -18.49
N ILE A 223 1.72 -6.09 -17.26
CA ILE A 223 0.53 -6.88 -16.89
C ILE A 223 -0.73 -6.38 -17.64
N ASP A 224 -0.95 -5.06 -17.67
CA ASP A 224 -2.18 -4.47 -18.21
C ASP A 224 -2.21 -4.36 -19.74
N ARG A 225 -1.04 -4.23 -20.39
CA ARG A 225 -0.97 -3.83 -21.80
C ARG A 225 -0.02 -4.69 -22.63
N GLU A 226 1.24 -4.77 -22.24
CA GLU A 226 2.28 -5.36 -23.10
C GLU A 226 2.11 -6.88 -23.22
N ALA A 227 1.82 -7.57 -22.10
CA ALA A 227 1.55 -9.01 -22.13
C ALA A 227 0.29 -9.37 -22.93
N PRO A 228 -0.88 -8.72 -22.72
CA PRO A 228 -2.03 -8.93 -23.58
C PRO A 228 -1.77 -8.68 -25.07
N ALA A 229 -1.08 -7.59 -25.42
CA ALA A 229 -0.73 -7.27 -26.80
C ALA A 229 0.19 -8.33 -27.42
N PHE A 230 1.21 -8.77 -26.68
CA PHE A 230 2.13 -9.81 -27.13
C PHE A 230 1.43 -11.14 -27.42
N VAL A 231 0.47 -11.54 -26.58
CA VAL A 231 -0.33 -12.76 -26.81
C VAL A 231 -1.23 -12.60 -28.05
N ALA A 232 -1.80 -11.43 -28.28
CA ALA A 232 -2.60 -11.16 -29.47
C ALA A 232 -1.76 -11.26 -30.76
N GLU A 233 -0.57 -10.64 -30.79
CA GLU A 233 0.36 -10.70 -31.93
C GLU A 233 0.81 -12.14 -32.25
N LEU A 234 1.13 -12.93 -31.23
CA LEU A 234 1.46 -14.35 -31.41
C LEU A 234 0.30 -15.15 -32.00
N GLY A 235 -0.95 -14.80 -31.65
CA GLY A 235 -2.14 -15.39 -32.23
C GLY A 235 -2.28 -15.10 -33.73
N GLU A 236 -1.98 -13.86 -34.14
CA GLU A 236 -2.05 -13.42 -35.54
C GLU A 236 -0.99 -14.10 -36.41
N GLN A 237 0.27 -14.11 -35.97
CA GLN A 237 1.39 -14.74 -36.71
C GLN A 237 1.15 -16.23 -36.96
N ARG A 238 0.60 -16.93 -35.98
CA ARG A 238 0.30 -18.36 -36.08
C ARG A 238 -0.84 -18.66 -37.04
N SER A 239 -1.80 -17.76 -37.16
CA SER A 239 -2.92 -17.87 -38.10
C SER A 239 -2.47 -17.78 -39.57
N SER A 240 -1.31 -17.16 -39.82
CA SER A 240 -0.74 -17.00 -41.17
C SER A 240 0.30 -18.05 -41.58
N GLU A 241 0.97 -18.70 -40.62
CA GLU A 241 2.19 -19.49 -40.90
C GLU A 241 2.12 -20.99 -40.52
N GLU A 242 1.26 -21.42 -39.59
CA GLU A 242 1.19 -22.82 -39.14
C GLU A 242 -0.20 -23.44 -39.40
N GLU A 243 -0.23 -24.68 -39.90
CA GLU A 243 -1.45 -25.50 -39.91
C GLU A 243 -1.90 -25.77 -38.46
N ALA A 244 -3.21 -25.87 -38.25
CA ALA A 244 -3.79 -26.16 -36.93
C ALA A 244 -3.17 -27.45 -36.35
N PRO A 245 -2.91 -27.52 -35.03
CA PRO A 245 -2.26 -28.68 -34.45
C PRO A 245 -3.07 -29.97 -34.72
N ASP A 246 -2.39 -30.98 -35.26
CA ASP A 246 -3.00 -32.25 -35.68
C ASP A 246 -3.57 -33.07 -34.51
N ASN A 247 -3.10 -32.81 -33.28
CA ASN A 247 -3.55 -33.51 -32.08
C ASN A 247 -3.38 -32.65 -30.80
N VAL A 248 -3.91 -33.18 -29.69
CA VAL A 248 -3.88 -32.53 -28.36
C VAL A 248 -2.45 -32.31 -27.83
N SER A 249 -1.50 -33.18 -28.17
CA SER A 249 -0.10 -33.04 -27.76
C SER A 249 0.58 -31.84 -28.45
N ASP A 250 0.27 -31.62 -29.72
CA ASP A 250 0.80 -30.49 -30.48
C ASP A 250 0.21 -29.16 -29.99
N ALA A 251 -1.07 -29.15 -29.61
CA ALA A 251 -1.70 -27.99 -28.95
C ALA A 251 -1.06 -27.67 -27.59
N ALA A 252 -0.75 -28.70 -26.77
CA ALA A 252 -0.07 -28.52 -25.49
C ALA A 252 1.38 -28.01 -25.66
N ALA A 253 2.10 -28.51 -26.66
CA ALA A 253 3.44 -28.02 -26.99
C ALA A 253 3.42 -26.55 -27.46
N ALA A 254 2.44 -26.19 -28.29
CA ALA A 254 2.24 -24.80 -28.73
C ALA A 254 1.89 -23.87 -27.55
N ALA A 255 0.99 -24.30 -26.66
CA ALA A 255 0.65 -23.55 -25.46
C ALA A 255 1.86 -23.27 -24.57
N ARG A 256 2.72 -24.28 -24.36
CA ARG A 256 3.99 -24.11 -23.63
C ARG A 256 4.92 -23.11 -24.32
N ARG A 257 5.07 -23.17 -25.64
CA ARG A 257 5.91 -22.21 -26.39
C ARG A 257 5.41 -20.76 -26.25
N ILE A 258 4.09 -20.55 -26.30
CA ILE A 258 3.47 -19.22 -26.11
C ILE A 258 3.79 -18.70 -24.71
N VAL A 259 3.53 -19.50 -23.67
CA VAL A 259 3.83 -19.14 -22.28
C VAL A 259 5.33 -18.86 -22.09
N SER A 260 6.21 -19.68 -22.64
CA SER A 260 7.66 -19.48 -22.55
C SER A 260 8.13 -18.23 -23.31
N ALA A 261 7.53 -17.92 -24.47
CA ALA A 261 7.82 -16.69 -25.20
C ALA A 261 7.39 -15.44 -24.41
N LEU A 262 6.19 -15.47 -23.82
CA LEU A 262 5.69 -14.40 -22.97
C LEU A 262 6.51 -14.25 -21.69
N ALA A 263 6.91 -15.36 -21.07
CA ALA A 263 7.78 -15.35 -19.90
C ALA A 263 9.10 -14.61 -20.21
N ARG A 264 9.70 -14.86 -21.38
CA ARG A 264 10.94 -14.19 -21.82
C ARG A 264 10.78 -12.70 -22.12
N SER A 265 9.57 -12.22 -22.41
CA SER A 265 9.32 -10.78 -22.61
C SER A 265 9.06 -10.03 -21.32
N ALA A 266 8.96 -10.73 -20.17
CA ALA A 266 8.63 -10.11 -18.90
C ALA A 266 9.76 -9.20 -18.35
N PRO A 267 9.42 -8.03 -17.77
CA PRO A 267 10.39 -7.14 -17.13
C PRO A 267 10.76 -7.69 -15.74
N LEU A 268 11.60 -8.72 -15.72
CA LEU A 268 11.93 -9.49 -14.51
C LEU A 268 12.44 -8.64 -13.35
N SER A 269 13.30 -7.66 -13.61
CA SER A 269 13.81 -6.73 -12.59
C SER A 269 12.70 -5.91 -11.96
N ALA A 270 11.76 -5.42 -12.78
CA ALA A 270 10.61 -4.65 -12.32
C ALA A 270 9.67 -5.53 -11.49
N LEU A 271 9.38 -6.76 -11.94
CA LEU A 271 8.52 -7.71 -11.23
C LEU A 271 9.09 -8.10 -9.86
N VAL A 272 10.42 -8.23 -9.71
CA VAL A 272 11.07 -8.51 -8.42
C VAL A 272 10.83 -7.42 -7.39
N HIS A 273 10.89 -6.15 -7.81
CA HIS A 273 10.66 -5.00 -6.94
C HIS A 273 9.16 -4.77 -6.71
N PHE A 274 8.35 -4.99 -7.73
CA PHE A 274 6.90 -4.81 -7.67
C PHE A 274 6.21 -5.88 -6.80
N MET A 275 6.68 -7.13 -6.83
CA MET A 275 6.13 -8.23 -6.02
C MET A 275 7.07 -8.54 -4.85
N ALA A 276 6.88 -7.83 -3.74
CA ALA A 276 7.68 -8.02 -2.53
C ALA A 276 7.33 -9.33 -1.82
N VAL A 277 8.37 -10.00 -1.32
CA VAL A 277 8.24 -11.20 -0.48
C VAL A 277 8.04 -10.74 0.97
N ARG A 278 6.98 -11.23 1.59
CA ARG A 278 6.68 -11.03 3.01
C ARG A 278 7.65 -11.89 3.82
N SER A 279 8.51 -11.25 4.60
CA SER A 279 9.36 -11.96 5.55
C SER A 279 8.62 -12.17 6.88
N SER A 280 8.83 -13.33 7.49
CA SER A 280 8.45 -13.60 8.86
C SER A 280 9.25 -12.67 9.78
N GLY A 281 8.58 -11.84 10.57
CA GLY A 281 9.26 -11.08 11.62
C GLY A 281 10.01 -12.03 12.57
N SER A 282 11.20 -11.64 13.02
CA SER A 282 12.20 -12.42 13.76
C SER A 282 11.82 -12.86 15.19
N SER A 283 10.53 -12.98 15.52
CA SER A 283 10.05 -13.45 16.82
C SER A 283 8.70 -14.15 16.68
N CYS A 284 8.78 -15.45 16.38
CA CYS A 284 7.64 -16.36 16.44
C CYS A 284 7.48 -16.84 17.91
N HIS A 285 6.98 -16.00 18.80
CA HIS A 285 6.51 -16.46 20.11
C HIS A 285 5.00 -16.74 20.07
N ALA A 286 4.62 -17.85 20.70
CA ALA A 286 3.30 -18.46 20.69
C ALA A 286 2.16 -17.42 20.79
N GLY A 287 1.46 -17.18 19.69
CA GLY A 287 0.30 -16.27 19.61
C GLY A 287 0.34 -15.24 18.48
N SER A 288 1.46 -15.07 17.76
CA SER A 288 1.48 -14.31 16.50
C SER A 288 0.96 -15.16 15.34
N VAL A 289 0.24 -14.55 14.39
CA VAL A 289 0.08 -15.16 13.05
C VAL A 289 1.47 -15.12 12.41
N CYS A 290 2.23 -16.17 12.71
CA CYS A 290 3.40 -16.59 11.97
C CYS A 290 3.00 -16.62 10.49
N ILE A 291 3.85 -16.11 9.58
CA ILE A 291 3.83 -16.67 8.23
C ILE A 291 4.10 -18.14 8.46
N GLN A 292 3.03 -18.95 8.47
CA GLN A 292 3.19 -20.35 8.80
C GLN A 292 4.13 -20.90 7.74
N ARG A 293 5.35 -21.29 8.14
CA ARG A 293 6.31 -21.87 7.18
C ARG A 293 5.65 -23.01 6.40
N SER A 294 4.73 -23.74 7.04
CA SER A 294 3.86 -24.72 6.39
C SER A 294 2.95 -24.12 5.32
N ALA A 295 2.30 -22.98 5.53
CA ALA A 295 1.48 -22.31 4.51
C ALA A 295 2.32 -21.79 3.35
N VAL A 296 3.49 -21.18 3.61
CA VAL A 296 4.43 -20.77 2.55
C VAL A 296 4.94 -21.96 1.77
N GLN A 297 5.31 -23.05 2.45
CA GLN A 297 5.74 -24.26 1.79
C GLN A 297 4.62 -24.85 0.94
N LEU A 298 3.38 -24.92 1.45
CA LEU A 298 2.23 -25.40 0.68
C LEU A 298 1.93 -24.50 -0.53
N LEU A 299 2.05 -23.18 -0.40
CA LEU A 299 1.92 -22.25 -1.52
C LEU A 299 3.00 -22.50 -2.57
N LEU A 300 4.27 -22.56 -2.14
CA LEU A 300 5.40 -22.81 -3.04
C LEU A 300 5.30 -24.18 -3.69
N ASP A 301 4.82 -25.20 -2.98
CA ASP A 301 4.56 -26.55 -3.51
C ASP A 301 3.44 -26.52 -4.54
N GLU A 302 2.29 -25.89 -4.25
CA GLU A 302 1.19 -25.72 -5.21
C GLU A 302 1.66 -25.00 -6.47
N LEU A 303 2.47 -23.96 -6.32
CA LEU A 303 3.03 -23.16 -7.40
C LEU A 303 4.02 -23.99 -8.22
N ARG A 304 5.04 -24.59 -7.60
CA ARG A 304 6.11 -25.37 -8.28
C ARG A 304 5.60 -26.66 -8.93
N GLN A 305 4.50 -27.22 -8.43
CA GLN A 305 3.83 -28.38 -9.03
C GLN A 305 2.88 -27.99 -10.18
N SER A 306 2.68 -26.70 -10.44
CA SER A 306 1.83 -26.26 -11.57
C SER A 306 2.54 -26.51 -12.91
N SER A 307 1.76 -26.84 -13.94
CA SER A 307 2.29 -26.99 -15.30
C SER A 307 2.80 -25.65 -15.87
N LEU A 308 2.21 -24.54 -15.43
CA LEU A 308 2.69 -23.19 -15.74
C LEU A 308 4.11 -22.96 -15.20
N TYR A 309 4.39 -23.34 -13.95
CA TYR A 309 5.73 -23.18 -13.38
C TYR A 309 6.79 -23.95 -14.16
N SER A 310 6.51 -25.19 -14.59
CA SER A 310 7.41 -25.93 -15.46
C SER A 310 7.71 -25.17 -16.76
N ALA A 311 6.69 -24.62 -17.43
CA ALA A 311 6.87 -23.87 -18.68
C ALA A 311 7.68 -22.56 -18.48
N VAL A 312 7.54 -21.91 -17.33
CA VAL A 312 8.31 -20.71 -16.95
C VAL A 312 9.76 -21.06 -16.58
N ALA A 313 9.96 -22.12 -15.79
CA ALA A 313 11.28 -22.58 -15.38
C ALA A 313 12.15 -23.02 -16.57
N ASP A 314 11.54 -23.64 -17.59
CA ASP A 314 12.21 -23.99 -18.85
C ASP A 314 12.60 -22.74 -19.66
N ALA A 315 11.82 -21.65 -19.54
CA ALA A 315 12.03 -20.43 -20.30
C ALA A 315 13.06 -19.48 -19.67
N ILE A 316 13.15 -19.48 -18.33
CA ILE A 316 13.99 -18.57 -17.56
C ILE A 316 14.76 -19.38 -16.50
N PRO A 317 16.06 -19.67 -16.74
CA PRO A 317 16.84 -20.44 -15.79
C PRO A 317 17.01 -19.68 -14.47
N ALA A 318 17.03 -20.43 -13.35
CA ALA A 318 17.20 -19.85 -12.02
C ALA A 318 18.56 -19.13 -11.91
N ALA A 319 18.57 -17.97 -11.26
CA ALA A 319 19.79 -17.21 -11.01
C ALA A 319 20.75 -18.08 -10.17
N GLY A 320 21.74 -18.66 -10.85
CA GLY A 320 22.61 -19.72 -10.33
C GLY A 320 23.37 -20.48 -11.43
N ALA A 321 22.93 -20.42 -12.68
CA ALA A 321 23.72 -20.81 -13.84
C ALA A 321 24.36 -19.54 -14.46
N GLU A 322 25.64 -19.33 -14.16
CA GLU A 322 26.52 -18.27 -14.69
C GLU A 322 26.17 -16.81 -14.32
N GLY A 323 26.79 -16.32 -13.25
CA GLY A 323 27.62 -15.11 -13.29
C GLY A 323 27.07 -13.76 -13.76
N SER A 324 25.77 -13.56 -14.01
CA SER A 324 25.23 -12.24 -14.35
C SER A 324 24.45 -11.65 -13.17
N ALA A 325 25.05 -10.68 -12.47
CA ALA A 325 24.24 -9.63 -11.86
C ALA A 325 23.37 -9.06 -12.98
N LEU A 326 22.05 -9.09 -12.85
CA LEU A 326 21.12 -8.46 -13.80
C LEU A 326 21.20 -6.95 -13.57
N PRO A 327 21.88 -6.15 -14.43
CA PRO A 327 21.83 -4.72 -14.30
C PRO A 327 20.43 -4.23 -14.67
N CYS A 328 19.92 -3.27 -13.90
CA CYS A 328 18.77 -2.46 -14.29
C CYS A 328 19.22 -1.51 -15.42
N ALA A 329 19.36 -2.02 -16.64
CA ALA A 329 19.84 -1.23 -17.76
C ALA A 329 19.17 -1.67 -19.06
N ALA A 330 17.92 -1.22 -19.25
CA ALA A 330 17.31 -1.01 -20.57
C ALA A 330 15.99 -0.22 -20.43
N HIS A 331 16.02 0.94 -19.78
CA HIS A 331 15.01 1.98 -19.99
C HIS A 331 15.68 3.34 -19.78
N PRO A 332 15.51 4.33 -20.68
CA PRO A 332 16.24 5.61 -20.62
C PRO A 332 15.96 6.48 -19.37
N ALA A 333 15.07 6.04 -18.47
CA ALA A 333 14.76 6.71 -17.21
C ALA A 333 15.59 6.20 -16.00
N CYS A 334 16.43 5.17 -16.16
CA CYS A 334 17.17 4.55 -15.05
C CYS A 334 18.64 4.97 -14.93
N SER A 335 19.09 5.99 -15.68
CA SER A 335 20.46 6.48 -15.62
C SER A 335 20.54 7.99 -15.44
N ALA A 336 20.09 8.48 -14.28
CA ALA A 336 20.46 9.80 -13.77
C ALA A 336 20.35 9.81 -12.24
N GLY A 337 21.49 9.66 -11.58
CA GLY A 337 21.62 9.67 -10.13
C GLY A 337 23.08 9.48 -9.77
N GLU A 338 23.91 10.45 -10.12
CA GLU A 338 25.29 10.50 -9.65
C GLU A 338 25.31 10.40 -8.11
N ALA A 339 26.08 9.44 -7.62
CA ALA A 339 26.34 9.25 -6.20
C ALA A 339 27.11 10.46 -5.66
N ALA A 340 26.40 11.45 -5.12
CA ALA A 340 26.99 12.48 -4.29
C ALA A 340 27.27 11.90 -2.89
N ALA A 341 28.54 11.66 -2.61
CA ALA A 341 29.02 11.34 -1.26
C ALA A 341 28.64 12.48 -0.27
N PRO A 342 28.28 12.16 0.99
CA PRO A 342 27.93 13.18 1.96
C PRO A 342 29.15 14.03 2.35
N PRO A 343 29.02 15.37 2.47
CA PRO A 343 30.13 16.22 2.87
C PRO A 343 30.50 15.99 4.34
N ALA A 344 31.80 15.92 4.58
CA ALA A 344 32.41 15.81 5.91
C ALA A 344 32.11 17.04 6.77
N SER A 345 31.65 16.80 8.00
CA SER A 345 31.47 17.83 9.03
C SER A 345 32.81 18.17 9.73
N PRO A 346 33.11 19.45 10.04
CA PRO A 346 34.39 19.85 10.61
C PRO A 346 34.45 19.71 12.15
N ARG A 347 35.51 19.03 12.62
CA ARG A 347 36.32 19.24 13.84
C ARG A 347 35.67 19.82 15.12
N GLY A 348 35.67 19.01 16.18
CA GLY A 348 35.66 19.37 17.62
C GLY A 348 36.20 18.19 18.46
N PRO A 349 36.84 18.39 19.63
CA PRO A 349 38.19 17.86 19.88
C PRO A 349 38.30 16.43 20.42
N LYS A 350 39.48 15.87 20.13
CA LYS A 350 40.06 14.61 20.59
C LYS A 350 40.21 14.55 22.11
N LEU A 351 39.88 13.40 22.70
CA LEU A 351 40.55 12.91 23.91
C LEU A 351 40.98 11.45 23.71
N ASN A 352 42.17 11.18 24.26
CA ASN A 352 43.11 10.12 23.93
C ASN A 352 42.88 8.83 24.75
N ALA A 353 43.29 7.72 24.12
CA ALA A 353 44.12 6.63 24.67
C ALA A 353 43.55 5.68 25.75
N THR A 354 43.37 4.42 25.31
CA THR A 354 43.88 3.16 25.91
C THR A 354 44.06 3.07 27.43
N CYS A 355 43.43 2.07 28.07
CA CYS A 355 44.13 0.88 28.56
C CYS A 355 43.19 -0.18 29.17
N CYS A 356 43.61 -1.44 29.00
CA CYS A 356 43.69 -2.50 30.02
C CYS A 356 42.56 -3.55 30.08
N SER A 357 42.92 -4.76 29.64
CA SER A 357 42.41 -6.04 30.12
C SER A 357 42.71 -6.24 31.60
N ALA A 358 41.86 -6.96 32.34
CA ALA A 358 42.25 -8.11 33.18
C ALA A 358 41.08 -8.62 34.05
N HIS A 359 40.95 -9.96 34.03
CA HIS A 359 40.58 -10.89 35.11
C HIS A 359 39.20 -10.91 35.78
N ALA A 360 38.60 -12.11 35.67
CA ALA A 360 37.50 -12.66 36.48
C ALA A 360 37.98 -13.21 37.84
N PRO A 361 37.03 -13.56 38.73
CA PRO A 361 37.16 -14.73 39.60
C PRO A 361 35.98 -15.74 39.40
N PRO A 362 36.16 -17.01 39.81
CA PRO A 362 35.20 -18.09 39.54
C PRO A 362 34.20 -18.29 40.69
N VAL A 363 33.02 -18.85 40.37
CA VAL A 363 32.16 -19.51 41.37
C VAL A 363 31.62 -20.81 40.77
N ASP A 364 31.97 -21.90 41.45
CA ASP A 364 31.57 -23.28 41.19
C ASP A 364 30.08 -23.52 41.41
N GLY A 365 29.48 -24.39 40.59
CA GLY A 365 28.14 -24.91 40.80
C GLY A 365 27.58 -25.60 39.55
N GLU A 366 27.85 -26.89 39.40
CA GLU A 366 27.26 -27.76 38.37
C GLU A 366 25.81 -28.17 38.74
N PRO A 367 24.86 -28.11 37.80
CA PRO A 367 23.73 -29.03 37.78
C PRO A 367 23.67 -29.82 36.45
N PRO A 368 22.90 -30.93 36.40
CA PRO A 368 23.31 -32.17 35.76
C PRO A 368 23.07 -32.22 34.24
N ALA A 369 23.79 -33.14 33.60
CA ALA A 369 23.70 -33.46 32.17
C ALA A 369 22.27 -33.82 31.72
N PRO A 370 21.78 -33.26 30.60
CA PRO A 370 20.57 -33.75 29.96
C PRO A 370 20.90 -35.06 29.24
N GLY A 371 20.17 -36.12 29.64
CA GLY A 371 20.21 -37.43 29.01
C GLY A 371 19.89 -37.36 27.51
N THR A 372 20.64 -38.16 26.77
CA THR A 372 20.46 -38.43 25.35
C THR A 372 19.10 -39.08 25.09
N CYS A 373 18.16 -38.29 24.57
CA CYS A 373 17.01 -38.82 23.84
C CYS A 373 17.31 -38.69 22.35
N GLY A 374 17.77 -39.79 21.75
CA GLY A 374 17.93 -39.91 20.31
C GLY A 374 16.59 -39.81 19.60
N GLY A 375 16.50 -38.84 18.71
CA GLY A 375 15.39 -38.63 17.79
C GLY A 375 15.67 -37.33 17.04
N GLY A 376 16.26 -37.43 15.85
CA GLY A 376 16.67 -36.26 15.06
C GLY A 376 15.51 -35.32 14.80
N GLN A 377 15.48 -34.19 15.49
CA GLN A 377 14.76 -33.00 15.04
C GLN A 377 15.64 -32.32 13.98
N PRO A 378 15.07 -31.86 12.85
CA PRO A 378 15.81 -30.98 11.95
C PRO A 378 16.19 -29.71 12.73
N ASP A 379 17.44 -29.26 12.56
CA ASP A 379 17.94 -28.00 13.10
C ASP A 379 16.92 -26.88 12.84
N TRP A 380 16.23 -26.45 13.89
CA TRP A 380 15.23 -25.39 13.82
C TRP A 380 15.93 -24.06 14.09
N ASP A 381 16.23 -23.31 13.03
CA ASP A 381 16.58 -21.90 13.15
C ASP A 381 15.29 -21.04 13.04
N PRO A 382 14.83 -20.39 14.12
CA PRO A 382 13.69 -19.47 14.10
C PRO A 382 13.96 -18.16 13.34
N LEU A 383 15.22 -17.88 12.96
CA LEU A 383 15.62 -16.68 12.21
C LEU A 383 15.76 -16.93 10.71
N ALA A 384 15.74 -18.18 10.24
CA ALA A 384 15.79 -18.48 8.81
C ALA A 384 14.55 -17.91 8.08
N PRO A 385 14.70 -17.32 6.88
CA PRO A 385 13.58 -16.78 6.12
C PRO A 385 12.57 -17.87 5.76
N ALA A 386 11.28 -17.53 5.71
CA ALA A 386 10.21 -18.49 5.37
C ALA A 386 10.30 -19.03 3.93
N ALA A 387 11.04 -18.34 3.06
CA ALA A 387 11.41 -18.78 1.72
C ALA A 387 12.83 -18.30 1.39
N GLU A 388 13.63 -19.15 0.76
CA GLU A 388 15.00 -18.84 0.34
C GLU A 388 15.07 -18.51 -1.16
N GLY A 389 15.97 -17.59 -1.53
CA GLY A 389 16.27 -17.25 -2.92
C GLY A 389 15.48 -16.06 -3.49
N PRO A 390 15.79 -15.63 -4.72
CA PRO A 390 15.18 -14.48 -5.37
C PRO A 390 13.74 -14.72 -5.86
N LEU A 391 13.21 -15.95 -5.74
CA LEU A 391 11.86 -16.37 -6.13
C LEU A 391 11.40 -15.83 -7.50
N LEU A 392 12.33 -15.83 -8.47
CA LEU A 392 12.16 -15.14 -9.74
C LEU A 392 11.07 -15.79 -10.58
N GLN A 393 11.15 -17.11 -10.74
CA GLN A 393 10.14 -17.88 -11.46
C GLN A 393 8.80 -17.84 -10.75
N GLU A 394 8.79 -17.94 -9.41
CA GLU A 394 7.55 -17.91 -8.64
C GLU A 394 6.81 -16.58 -8.81
N ARG A 395 7.53 -15.45 -8.75
CA ARG A 395 6.96 -14.11 -9.02
C ARG A 395 6.40 -14.01 -10.43
N LEU A 396 7.12 -14.50 -11.43
CA LEU A 396 6.65 -14.46 -12.81
C LEU A 396 5.42 -15.34 -13.04
N VAL A 397 5.38 -16.54 -12.46
CA VAL A 397 4.19 -17.40 -12.52
C VAL A 397 2.98 -16.69 -11.94
N VAL A 398 3.13 -16.07 -10.77
CA VAL A 398 2.03 -15.31 -10.16
C VAL A 398 1.64 -14.11 -11.01
N ALA A 399 2.58 -13.38 -11.59
CA ALA A 399 2.29 -12.28 -12.51
C ALA A 399 1.53 -12.73 -13.78
N LEU A 400 1.87 -13.89 -14.34
CA LEU A 400 1.16 -14.51 -15.47
C LEU A 400 -0.27 -14.92 -15.09
N LEU A 401 -0.47 -15.44 -13.87
CA LEU A 401 -1.79 -15.79 -13.33
C LEU A 401 -2.66 -14.56 -13.07
N MET A 402 -2.06 -13.39 -12.82
CA MET A 402 -2.75 -12.11 -12.63
C MET A 402 -3.15 -11.42 -13.95
N LEU A 403 -2.72 -11.92 -15.11
CA LEU A 403 -3.07 -11.31 -16.40
C LEU A 403 -4.60 -11.30 -16.60
N PRO A 404 -5.17 -10.27 -17.26
CA PRO A 404 -6.58 -10.23 -17.58
C PRO A 404 -7.03 -11.52 -18.28
N LYS A 405 -8.16 -12.10 -17.87
CA LYS A 405 -8.64 -13.39 -18.42
C LYS A 405 -8.87 -13.33 -19.93
N GLU A 406 -9.13 -12.14 -20.45
CA GLU A 406 -9.32 -11.83 -21.87
C GLU A 406 -8.04 -12.06 -22.68
N THR A 407 -6.86 -11.91 -22.07
CA THR A 407 -5.54 -12.14 -22.68
C THR A 407 -5.47 -13.51 -23.34
N TRP A 408 -5.82 -14.55 -22.58
CA TRP A 408 -5.76 -15.93 -23.07
C TRP A 408 -6.89 -16.25 -24.03
N ARG A 409 -8.04 -15.58 -23.90
CA ARG A 409 -9.19 -15.76 -24.79
C ARG A 409 -8.96 -15.19 -26.19
N ALA A 410 -8.03 -14.27 -26.35
CA ALA A 410 -7.67 -13.67 -27.62
C ALA A 410 -6.98 -14.65 -28.60
N LEU A 411 -6.47 -15.79 -28.12
CA LEU A 411 -5.86 -16.79 -28.98
C LEU A 411 -6.89 -17.39 -29.96
N PRO A 412 -6.66 -17.36 -31.28
CA PRO A 412 -7.66 -17.75 -32.28
C PRO A 412 -7.92 -19.27 -32.28
N ASP A 413 -6.85 -20.07 -32.24
CA ASP A 413 -6.92 -21.53 -32.23
C ASP A 413 -7.57 -22.05 -30.94
N SER A 414 -8.68 -22.77 -31.08
CA SER A 414 -9.45 -23.24 -29.93
C SER A 414 -8.76 -24.32 -29.10
N ALA A 415 -7.95 -25.19 -29.72
CA ALA A 415 -7.24 -26.26 -29.03
C ALA A 415 -6.07 -25.69 -28.23
N VAL A 416 -5.33 -24.76 -28.82
CA VAL A 416 -4.20 -24.07 -28.17
C VAL A 416 -4.70 -23.15 -27.08
N ARG A 417 -5.78 -22.39 -27.33
CA ARG A 417 -6.45 -21.57 -26.33
C ARG A 417 -6.86 -22.41 -25.12
N GLN A 418 -7.49 -23.57 -25.34
CA GLN A 418 -7.86 -24.46 -24.24
C GLN A 418 -6.62 -24.98 -23.50
N ALA A 419 -5.58 -25.42 -24.22
CA ALA A 419 -4.34 -25.88 -23.60
C ALA A 419 -3.64 -24.78 -22.77
N VAL A 420 -3.69 -23.51 -23.19
CA VAL A 420 -3.20 -22.38 -22.38
C VAL A 420 -4.08 -22.14 -21.15
N LEU A 421 -5.41 -22.16 -21.31
CA LEU A 421 -6.34 -22.04 -20.18
C LEU A 421 -6.12 -23.15 -19.15
N ASP A 422 -5.81 -24.37 -19.59
CA ASP A 422 -5.47 -25.49 -18.70
C ASP A 422 -4.13 -25.28 -17.98
N LEU A 423 -3.14 -24.62 -18.62
CA LEU A 423 -1.88 -24.27 -17.96
C LEU A 423 -2.08 -23.23 -16.85
N VAL A 424 -2.94 -22.23 -17.07
CA VAL A 424 -3.19 -21.13 -16.12
C VAL A 424 -4.35 -21.42 -15.15
N ASP A 425 -4.98 -22.60 -15.25
CA ASP A 425 -6.05 -22.99 -14.32
C ASP A 425 -5.47 -23.32 -12.93
N ILE A 426 -5.94 -22.56 -11.95
CA ILE A 426 -5.60 -22.69 -10.54
C ILE A 426 -6.82 -23.05 -9.69
N SER A 427 -7.94 -23.45 -10.31
CA SER A 427 -9.18 -23.81 -9.62
C SER A 427 -9.02 -24.92 -8.59
N THR A 428 -8.06 -25.84 -8.80
CA THR A 428 -7.75 -26.93 -7.87
C THR A 428 -6.71 -26.57 -6.81
N ARG A 429 -6.11 -25.37 -6.88
CA ARG A 429 -5.01 -24.91 -6.02
C ARG A 429 -5.55 -23.90 -5.01
N LYS A 430 -5.81 -24.37 -3.78
CA LYS A 430 -6.55 -23.58 -2.79
C LYS A 430 -5.74 -22.39 -2.29
N ILE A 431 -4.46 -22.58 -2.02
CA ILE A 431 -3.62 -21.54 -1.41
C ILE A 431 -3.09 -20.59 -2.48
N LEU A 432 -2.68 -21.10 -3.63
CA LEU A 432 -2.28 -20.29 -4.77
C LEU A 432 -3.43 -19.43 -5.30
N GLY A 433 -4.65 -19.97 -5.40
CA GLY A 433 -5.83 -19.20 -5.79
C GLY A 433 -6.14 -18.06 -4.83
N ILE A 434 -5.97 -18.29 -3.53
CA ILE A 434 -6.09 -17.28 -2.48
C ILE A 434 -5.04 -16.18 -2.66
N GLU A 435 -3.79 -16.56 -2.92
CA GLU A 435 -2.66 -15.66 -3.13
C GLU A 435 -2.85 -14.77 -4.36
N VAL A 436 -3.21 -15.37 -5.49
CA VAL A 436 -3.47 -14.64 -6.75
C VAL A 436 -4.64 -13.69 -6.59
N ALA A 437 -5.76 -14.12 -6.01
CA ALA A 437 -6.91 -13.25 -5.78
C ALA A 437 -6.58 -12.07 -4.84
N TYR A 438 -5.72 -12.27 -3.84
CA TYR A 438 -5.23 -11.20 -3.00
C TYR A 438 -4.44 -10.17 -3.81
N LEU A 439 -3.50 -10.60 -4.64
CA LEU A 439 -2.66 -9.71 -5.45
C LEU A 439 -3.44 -9.02 -6.56
N GLU A 440 -4.35 -9.72 -7.23
CA GLU A 440 -5.30 -9.13 -8.18
C GLU A 440 -6.10 -8.00 -7.51
N SER A 441 -6.56 -8.20 -6.26
CA SER A 441 -7.28 -7.16 -5.53
C SER A 441 -6.41 -5.93 -5.26
N GLN A 442 -5.11 -6.11 -4.97
CA GLN A 442 -4.19 -4.97 -4.83
C GLN A 442 -3.95 -4.28 -6.18
N PHE A 443 -3.85 -5.07 -7.25
CA PHE A 443 -3.55 -4.59 -8.60
C PHE A 443 -4.70 -3.74 -9.18
N HIS A 444 -5.96 -4.19 -9.06
CA HIS A 444 -7.14 -3.45 -9.53
C HIS A 444 -7.35 -2.11 -8.81
N GLU A 445 -6.77 -1.94 -7.63
CA GLU A 445 -6.86 -0.70 -6.85
C GLU A 445 -5.77 0.31 -7.21
N LEU A 446 -4.80 -0.08 -8.05
CA LEU A 446 -3.78 0.84 -8.56
C LEU A 446 -4.42 1.87 -9.51
N PRO A 447 -4.02 3.14 -9.44
CA PRO A 447 -4.52 4.13 -10.37
C PRO A 447 -4.14 3.73 -11.81
N PRO A 448 -5.07 3.83 -12.79
CA PRO A 448 -4.77 3.51 -14.17
C PRO A 448 -3.75 4.51 -14.72
N GLY A 449 -2.55 4.03 -15.04
CA GLY A 449 -1.56 4.75 -15.84
C GLY A 449 -1.01 6.06 -15.28
N SER A 450 -1.07 6.32 -13.97
CA SER A 450 -0.50 7.55 -13.40
C SER A 450 0.95 7.37 -12.93
N ILE A 451 1.84 7.02 -13.86
CA ILE A 451 3.27 7.32 -13.72
C ILE A 451 3.65 7.98 -15.04
N MET A 452 3.56 9.31 -15.04
CA MET A 452 3.96 10.17 -16.14
C MET A 452 5.36 9.74 -16.61
N PRO A 453 5.62 9.65 -17.93
CA PRO A 453 6.99 9.60 -18.41
C PRO A 453 7.73 10.84 -17.88
N GLU A 454 8.94 10.63 -17.37
CA GLU A 454 9.89 11.71 -17.07
C GLU A 454 10.24 12.44 -18.38
N SER A 455 9.40 13.36 -18.82
CA SER A 455 9.73 14.27 -19.91
C SER A 455 9.00 15.61 -19.90
N GLU A 456 8.27 15.97 -18.82
CA GLU A 456 7.59 17.28 -18.73
C GLU A 456 7.77 17.99 -17.37
N SER A 457 8.92 17.81 -16.71
CA SER A 457 9.25 18.56 -15.48
C SER A 457 10.44 19.53 -15.60
N GLU A 458 11.04 19.68 -16.78
CA GLU A 458 12.16 20.63 -16.98
C GLU A 458 11.80 21.94 -17.72
N GLU A 459 10.55 22.15 -18.14
CA GLU A 459 10.13 23.43 -18.77
C GLU A 459 9.32 24.37 -17.86
N ALA A 460 9.15 24.06 -16.57
CA ALA A 460 8.43 24.93 -15.63
C ALA A 460 9.31 25.73 -14.64
N LEU A 461 10.64 25.59 -14.70
CA LEU A 461 11.58 26.36 -13.88
C LEU A 461 12.85 26.68 -14.67
N GLY A 462 12.87 27.80 -15.39
CA GLY A 462 14.12 28.34 -15.91
C GLY A 462 14.10 29.03 -17.28
N VAL A 463 13.15 29.94 -17.54
CA VAL A 463 13.43 31.05 -18.46
C VAL A 463 13.07 32.35 -17.74
N ILE A 464 13.93 32.74 -16.80
CA ILE A 464 14.12 34.13 -16.43
C ILE A 464 15.36 34.55 -17.22
N ASN A 465 15.15 35.12 -18.41
CA ASN A 465 16.22 35.82 -19.10
C ASN A 465 16.49 37.10 -18.32
N GLU A 466 17.69 37.18 -17.74
CA GLU A 466 18.28 38.42 -17.26
C GLU A 466 18.58 39.34 -18.46
N GLU A 467 17.62 40.20 -18.82
CA GLU A 467 17.88 41.47 -19.51
C GLU A 467 16.61 42.34 -19.54
N SER A 468 16.18 42.81 -18.36
CA SER A 468 15.62 44.17 -18.18
C SER A 468 15.26 44.39 -16.71
N CYS A 469 16.20 44.94 -15.94
CA CYS A 469 15.88 45.78 -14.77
C CYS A 469 17.19 46.43 -14.29
N ALA A 470 17.73 47.33 -15.11
CA ALA A 470 18.59 48.38 -14.58
C ALA A 470 17.69 49.41 -13.88
N ALA A 471 18.04 49.72 -12.64
CA ALA A 471 17.41 50.72 -11.82
C ALA A 471 17.62 52.13 -12.40
N GLU A 472 16.56 52.94 -12.44
CA GLU A 472 16.68 54.38 -12.24
C GLU A 472 15.64 54.85 -11.22
N ALA A 473 16.16 55.45 -10.16
CA ALA A 473 15.41 56.09 -9.08
C ALA A 473 14.76 57.38 -9.59
N PRO A 474 13.63 57.84 -9.01
CA PRO A 474 13.14 59.18 -9.28
C PRO A 474 14.02 60.21 -8.56
N GLU A 475 14.64 61.11 -9.33
CA GLU A 475 15.25 62.32 -8.79
C GLU A 475 14.18 63.28 -8.22
N PRO A 476 14.53 64.04 -7.16
CA PRO A 476 13.75 65.17 -6.69
C PRO A 476 14.15 66.43 -7.46
N ASP A 477 13.18 67.24 -7.90
CA ASP A 477 13.50 68.64 -8.14
C ASP A 477 12.33 69.61 -7.89
N HIS A 478 12.67 70.58 -7.04
CA HIS A 478 12.23 71.97 -6.92
C HIS A 478 10.73 72.38 -6.91
N VAL A 479 10.31 72.77 -5.70
CA VAL A 479 9.73 74.08 -5.32
C VAL A 479 9.00 74.85 -6.43
N LEU A 480 7.69 75.09 -6.23
CA LEU A 480 7.08 76.43 -6.22
C LEU A 480 5.69 76.39 -5.54
N ALA A 481 5.51 77.28 -4.57
CA ALA A 481 4.30 77.51 -3.80
C ALA A 481 3.20 78.19 -4.64
N VAL A 482 1.92 77.86 -4.39
CA VAL A 482 0.80 78.83 -4.35
C VAL A 482 -0.29 78.31 -3.39
N GLU A 483 -0.84 79.25 -2.64
CA GLU A 483 -1.89 79.24 -1.63
C GLU A 483 -3.23 78.59 -2.06
N ALA A 484 -4.00 78.07 -1.10
CA ALA A 484 -5.26 78.70 -0.66
C ALA A 484 -6.04 77.82 0.34
N GLN A 485 -6.42 78.48 1.44
CA GLN A 485 -7.59 78.31 2.33
C GLN A 485 -8.69 77.35 1.79
N HIS A 486 -9.32 76.47 2.58
CA HIS A 486 -10.00 76.72 3.86
C HIS A 486 -10.25 75.41 4.64
#